data_AF-A0A0Z8R602-F1
#
_entry.id   AF-A0A0Z8R602-F1
#
_cell.length_a   1.000
_cell.length_b   1.000
_cell.length_c   1.000
_cell.angle_alpha   90.00
_cell.angle_beta   90.00
_cell.angle_gamma   90.00
#
_symmetry.space_group_name_H-M   'P 1'
#
loop_
_entity.id
_entity.type
_entity.pdbx_description
1 polymer ?
#
loop_
_entity_poly.entity_id
_entity_poly.type
_entity_poly.pdbx_seq_one_letter_code
_entity_poly.pdbx_strand_id
1 'polypeptide(L)' 'MLDLEQLYPTVRRWVLCTVLQEPRLVAFYEKLGYKAIKTEPEQEGMDMVYMEKWISGK' A
#
# COMPACT_ATOMS: atom_id res chain seq x y z
N MET A 1 -13.75 -9.91 7.40
CA MET A 1 -12.43 -9.26 7.22
C MET A 1 -12.34 -8.24 8.34
N LEU A 2 -11.40 -8.36 9.26
CA LEU A 2 -11.25 -7.37 10.33
C LEU A 2 -10.88 -6.02 9.70
N ASP A 3 -11.58 -4.96 10.09
CA ASP A 3 -11.25 -3.60 9.66
C ASP A 3 -10.02 -3.16 10.47
N LEU A 4 -8.83 -3.45 9.94
CA LEU A 4 -7.54 -3.24 10.63
C LEU A 4 -7.40 -1.81 11.15
N GLU A 5 -8.00 -0.84 10.47
CA GLU A 5 -8.02 0.57 10.84
C GLU A 5 -8.75 0.81 12.18
N GLN A 6 -9.76 0.00 12.51
CA GLN A 6 -10.47 0.08 13.79
C GLN A 6 -9.61 -0.38 14.98
N LEU A 7 -8.65 -1.28 14.74
CA LEU A 7 -7.73 -1.76 15.77
C LEU A 7 -6.66 -0.71 16.12
N TYR A 8 -6.42 0.25 15.22
CA TYR A 8 -5.39 1.28 15.37
C TYR A 8 -5.96 2.68 15.06
N PRO A 9 -6.91 3.18 15.87
CA PRO A 9 -7.66 4.41 15.58
C PRO A 9 -6.81 5.68 15.56
N THR A 10 -5.60 5.64 16.12
CA THR A 10 -4.64 6.76 16.12
C THR A 10 -3.74 6.77 14.89
N VAL A 11 -3.65 5.66 14.14
CA VAL A 11 -2.81 5.55 12.95
C VAL A 11 -3.50 6.23 11.77
N ARG A 12 -2.90 7.30 11.27
CA ARG A 12 -3.44 8.09 10.15
C ARG A 12 -2.82 7.74 8.80
N ARG A 13 -1.64 7.12 8.80
CA ARG A 13 -0.89 6.76 7.60
C ARG A 13 -0.53 5.29 7.65
N TRP A 14 -0.93 4.58 6.62
CA TRP A 14 -0.58 3.18 6.40
C TRP A 14 0.38 3.12 5.23
N VAL A 15 1.48 2.39 5.39
CA VAL A 15 2.47 2.20 4.34
C VAL A 15 2.68 0.71 4.15
N LEU A 16 2.76 0.28 2.90
CA LEU A 16 3.08 -1.09 2.52
C LEU A 16 4.08 -1.10 1.37
N CYS A 17 4.64 -2.27 1.11
CA CYS A 17 5.56 -2.54 0.03
C CYS A 17 5.10 -3.82 -0.69
N THR A 18 5.08 -3.81 -2.02
CA THR A 18 4.68 -4.95 -2.85
C THR A 18 5.50 -5.00 -4.14
N VAL A 19 5.48 -6.13 -4.85
CA VAL A 19 6.14 -6.29 -6.16
C VAL A 19 5.37 -5.48 -7.21
N LEU A 20 6.06 -4.60 -7.94
CA LEU A 20 5.50 -3.75 -8.99
C LEU A 20 5.05 -4.57 -10.20
N GLN A 21 5.78 -5.64 -10.53
CA GLN A 21 5.50 -6.55 -11.65
C GLN A 21 4.30 -7.47 -11.39
N GLU A 22 3.65 -7.38 -10.24
CA GLU A 22 2.40 -8.07 -9.91
C GLU A 22 1.19 -7.10 -10.02
N PRO A 23 0.72 -6.78 -11.24
CA PRO A 23 -0.23 -5.68 -11.48
C PRO A 23 -1.58 -5.92 -10.80
N ARG A 24 -1.97 -7.18 -10.59
CA ARG A 24 -3.21 -7.52 -9.86
C ARG A 24 -3.12 -7.17 -8.38
N LEU A 25 -1.94 -7.32 -7.79
CA LEU A 25 -1.70 -7.02 -6.38
C LEU A 25 -1.61 -5.51 -6.16
N VAL A 26 -0.94 -4.79 -7.07
CA VAL A 26 -0.93 -3.32 -7.07
C VAL A 26 -2.36 -2.79 -7.20
N ALA A 27 -3.12 -3.25 -8.19
CA ALA A 27 -4.52 -2.82 -8.41
C ALA A 27 -5.45 -3.18 -7.23
N PHE A 28 -5.16 -4.27 -6.52
CA PHE A 28 -5.89 -4.61 -5.29
C PHE A 28 -5.68 -3.54 -4.21
N TYR A 29 -4.44 -3.12 -3.95
CA TYR A 29 -4.17 -2.08 -2.97
C TYR A 29 -4.69 -0.71 -3.39
N GLU A 30 -4.64 -0.37 -4.68
CA GLU A 30 -5.26 0.86 -5.21
C GLU A 30 -6.76 0.90 -4.92
N LYS A 31 -7.48 -0.21 -5.10
CA LYS A 31 -8.90 -0.32 -4.76
C LYS A 31 -9.19 -0.17 -3.26
N LEU A 32 -8.21 -0.48 -2.41
CA LEU A 32 -8.31 -0.25 -0.96
C LEU A 32 -7.97 1.19 -0.56
N GLY A 33 -7.61 2.05 -1.52
CA GLY A 33 -7.31 3.47 -1.33
C GLY A 33 -5.83 3.78 -1.15
N TYR A 34 -4.94 2.81 -1.38
CA TYR A 34 -3.49 3.05 -1.37
C TYR A 34 -3.04 3.73 -2.68
N LYS A 35 -1.96 4.50 -2.60
CA LYS A 35 -1.33 5.19 -3.72
C LYS A 35 0.17 4.93 -3.71
N ALA A 36 0.76 4.65 -4.87
CA ALA A 36 2.20 4.48 -5.00
C ALA A 36 2.94 5.78 -4.65
N ILE A 37 4.04 5.67 -3.91
CA ILE A 37 4.87 6.80 -3.48
C ILE A 37 6.34 6.66 -3.85
N LYS A 38 6.83 5.44 -4.06
CA LYS A 38 8.23 5.17 -4.39
C LYS A 38 8.35 3.81 -5.04
N THR A 39 9.27 3.68 -5.98
CA THR A 39 9.70 2.39 -6.54
C THR A 39 11.20 2.23 -6.32
N GLU A 40 11.63 1.03 -5.95
CA GLU A 40 13.05 0.66 -5.84
C GLU A 40 13.32 -0.66 -6.55
N PRO A 41 14.45 -0.79 -7.25
CA PRO A 41 14.88 -2.07 -7.77
C PRO A 41 15.36 -2.95 -6.61
N GLU A 42 14.87 -4.19 -6.54
CA GLU A 42 15.37 -5.20 -5.59
C GLU A 42 16.31 -6.17 -6.31
N GLN A 43 15.88 -6.68 -7.47
CA GLN A 43 16.67 -7.52 -8.36
C GLN A 43 16.12 -7.44 -9.80
N GLU A 44 16.82 -8.05 -10.77
CA GLU A 44 16.40 -8.02 -12.17
C GLU A 44 14.98 -8.59 -12.34
N GLY A 45 14.10 -7.79 -12.94
CA GLY A 45 12.70 -8.14 -13.14
C GLY A 45 11.81 -8.06 -11.89
N MET A 46 12.33 -7.57 -10.76
CA MET A 46 11.58 -7.40 -9.52
C MET A 46 11.88 -6.04 -8.90
N ASP A 47 10.98 -5.09 -9.14
CA ASP A 47 10.95 -3.81 -8.47
C ASP A 47 9.92 -3.84 -7.35
N MET A 48 10.24 -3.20 -6.24
CA MET A 48 9.32 -3.00 -5.15
C MET A 48 8.64 -1.64 -5.28
N VAL A 49 7.32 -1.60 -5.16
CA VAL A 49 6.53 -0.37 -5.06
C VAL A 49 6.02 -0.18 -3.65
N TYR A 50 6.39 0.94 -3.06
CA TYR A 50 5.86 1.40 -1.78
C TYR A 50 4.58 2.18 -2.04
N MET A 51 3.56 1.90 -1.23
CA MET A 51 2.26 2.54 -1.35
C MET A 51 1.80 3.05 0.01
N GLU A 52 1.05 4.14 0.02
CA GLU A 52 0.46 4.69 1.23
C GLU A 52 -1.04 4.92 1.13
N LYS A 53 -1.72 4.82 2.26
CA LYS A 53 -3.11 5.23 2.45
C LYS A 53 -3.20 6.16 3.66
N TRP A 54 -3.86 7.29 3.48
CA TRP A 54 -4.16 8.22 4.57
C TRP A 54 -5.61 8.09 5.00
N ILE A 55 -5.84 7.92 6.30
CA ILE A 55 -7.17 7.95 6.90
C ILE A 55 -7.43 9.38 7.34
N SER A 56 -8.18 10.12 6.52
CA SER A 56 -8.68 11.44 6.89
C SER A 56 -9.61 11.28 8.08
N GLY A 57 -9.24 11.81 9.24
CA GLY A 57 -10.17 11.93 10.36
C GLY A 57 -11.33 12.84 9.94
N LYS A 58 -12.56 12.36 10.06
CA LYS A 58 -13.69 13.27 10.26
C LYS A 58 -13.64 13.81 11.69
#